data_AF-A0A2N1YNR3-F1
#
_entry.id   AF-A0A2N1YNR3-F1
#
_cell.length_a   1.000
_cell.length_b   1.000
_cell.length_c   1.000
_cell.angle_alpha   90.00
_cell.angle_beta   90.00
_cell.angle_gamma   90.00
#
_symmetry.space_group_name_H-M   'P 1'
#
loop_
_entity.id
_entity.type
_entity.pdbx_description
1 polymer ?
#
loop_
_entity_poly.entity_id
_entity_poly.type
_entity_poly.pdbx_seq_one_letter_code
_entity_poly.pdbx_strand_id
1 'polypeptide(L)'
;MQSFRKFIRGPVGLVLLVLFMIPFIITGFYGYFESGGRQADIVAEVDGAPIYSRQLNDRVQRMRQQIRQQSPEIDGRMLDSFINPGMVLQGLVNNELLALEARQAGLAVSE
;
A
#
# COMPACT_ATOMS: atom_id res chain seq x y z
N MET A 1 -7.09 11.74 42.03
CA MET A 1 -7.68 11.45 40.70
C MET A 1 -8.34 12.66 40.03
N GLN A 2 -8.91 13.63 40.76
CA GLN A 2 -9.58 14.80 40.14
C GLN A 2 -8.62 15.83 39.51
N SER A 3 -7.42 16.00 40.07
CA SER A 3 -6.36 16.88 39.55
C SER A 3 -5.82 16.45 38.18
N PHE A 4 -5.71 15.14 37.95
CA PHE A 4 -5.31 14.58 36.65
C PHE A 4 -6.33 14.86 35.54
N ARG A 5 -7.64 14.72 35.83
CA ARG A 5 -8.71 15.07 34.87
C ARG A 5 -8.74 16.56 34.52
N LYS A 6 -8.43 17.45 35.47
CA LYS A 6 -8.33 18.90 35.21
C LYS A 6 -7.12 19.24 34.34
N PHE A 7 -5.99 18.55 34.52
CA PHE A 7 -4.80 18.73 33.70
C PHE A 7 -5.02 18.31 32.25
N ILE A 8 -5.69 17.17 32.02
CA ILE A 8 -6.00 16.67 30.67
C ILE A 8 -7.04 17.55 29.96
N ARG A 9 -8.00 18.15 30.69
CA ARG A 9 -9.04 19.03 30.12
C ARG A 9 -8.59 20.47 29.88
N GLY A 10 -7.37 20.84 30.28
CA GLY A 10 -6.80 22.17 30.03
C GLY A 10 -6.10 22.25 28.67
N PRO A 11 -5.81 23.46 28.17
CA PRO A 11 -5.06 23.66 26.92
C PRO A 11 -3.68 22.98 26.94
N VAL A 12 -3.04 22.92 28.13
CA VAL A 12 -1.77 22.21 28.34
C VAL A 12 -1.93 20.69 28.13
N GLY A 13 -3.06 20.13 28.55
CA GLY A 13 -3.37 18.71 28.36
C GLY A 13 -3.54 18.33 26.89
N LEU A 14 -4.14 19.23 26.09
CA LEU A 14 -4.28 19.03 24.64
C LEU A 14 -2.91 19.02 23.93
N VAL A 15 -2.02 19.97 24.28
CA VAL A 15 -0.67 20.04 23.69
C VAL A 15 0.14 18.77 24.01
N LEU A 16 0.10 18.32 25.27
CA LEU A 16 0.76 17.08 25.68
C LEU A 16 0.17 15.85 24.98
N LEU A 17 -1.15 15.81 24.79
CA LEU A 17 -1.83 14.72 24.09
C LEU A 17 -1.41 14.66 22.62
N VAL A 18 -1.37 15.80 21.92
CA VAL A 18 -0.92 15.86 20.52
C VAL A 18 0.55 15.45 20.43
N LEU A 19 1.42 15.95 21.31
CA LEU A 19 2.85 15.61 21.33
C LEU A 19 3.08 14.10 21.53
N PHE A 20 2.30 13.47 22.41
CA PHE A 20 2.34 12.02 22.61
C PHE A 20 1.79 11.24 21.41
N MET A 21 0.89 11.81 20.62
CA MET A 21 0.30 11.14 19.45
C MET A 21 1.22 11.15 18.23
N ILE A 22 2.14 12.12 18.10
CA ILE A 22 3.10 12.23 16.99
C ILE A 22 3.82 10.91 16.66
N PRO A 23 4.45 10.19 17.61
CA PRO A 23 5.11 8.93 17.28
C PRO A 23 4.13 7.87 16.77
N PHE A 24 2.87 7.87 17.21
CA PHE A 24 1.85 6.92 16.75
C PHE A 24 1.28 7.28 15.37
N ILE A 25 1.28 8.54 14.96
CA ILE A 25 0.87 8.96 13.61
C ILE A 25 1.92 8.48 12.59
N ILE A 26 3.20 8.65 12.89
CA ILE A 26 4.31 8.19 12.03
C ILE A 26 4.32 6.66 11.97
N THR A 27 4.16 6.00 13.12
CA THR A 27 4.04 4.53 13.18
C THR A 27 2.70 4.02 12.64
N GLY A 28 1.67 4.86 12.47
CA GLY A 28 0.38 4.45 11.91
C GLY A 28 0.43 4.28 10.40
N PHE A 29 1.18 5.16 9.71
CA PHE A 29 1.40 5.07 8.26
C PHE A 29 2.41 3.97 7.89
N TYR A 30 3.44 3.75 8.70
CA TYR A 30 4.47 2.73 8.43
C TYR A 30 4.27 1.40 9.20
N GLY A 31 3.78 1.44 10.44
CA GLY A 31 3.80 0.33 11.40
C GLY A 31 2.53 -0.51 11.55
N TYR A 32 1.39 -0.10 10.95
CA TYR A 32 0.28 -1.05 10.72
C TYR A 32 0.64 -2.13 9.69
N PHE A 33 1.71 -1.94 8.91
CA PHE A 33 2.25 -2.94 8.00
C PHE A 33 3.29 -3.87 8.64
N GLU A 34 3.90 -3.49 9.78
CA GLU A 34 4.93 -4.29 10.46
C GLU A 34 4.40 -5.20 11.58
N SER A 35 3.30 -4.83 12.26
CA SER A 35 2.83 -5.53 13.47
C SER A 35 1.92 -6.76 13.21
N GLY A 36 1.63 -7.06 11.95
CA GLY A 36 0.78 -8.18 11.54
C GLY A 36 1.54 -9.42 11.03
N GLY A 37 2.48 -9.97 11.80
CA GLY A 37 2.95 -11.36 11.69
C GLY A 37 3.35 -11.86 10.30
N ARG A 38 4.67 -11.81 10.04
CA ARG A 38 5.40 -12.01 8.77
C ARG A 38 5.62 -10.66 8.09
N GLN A 39 6.85 -10.17 8.23
CA GLN A 39 7.58 -9.38 7.23
C GLN A 39 6.78 -9.36 5.92
N ALA A 40 6.03 -8.29 5.68
CA ALA A 40 5.24 -8.16 4.48
C ALA A 40 6.25 -8.05 3.35
N ASP A 41 6.60 -9.18 2.74
CA ASP A 41 7.69 -9.33 1.78
C ASP A 41 7.58 -8.24 0.70
N ILE A 42 8.42 -7.22 0.81
CA ILE A 42 8.42 -6.04 -0.08
C ILE A 42 9.23 -6.45 -1.29
N VAL A 43 8.61 -6.38 -2.47
CA VAL A 43 9.24 -6.80 -3.74
C VAL A 43 9.82 -5.62 -4.50
N ALA A 44 9.34 -4.40 -4.25
CA ALA A 44 9.88 -3.15 -4.77
C ALA A 44 9.37 -1.96 -3.92
N GLU A 45 10.02 -0.81 -4.06
CA GLU A 45 9.61 0.46 -3.46
C GLU A 45 9.71 1.57 -4.52
N VAL A 46 8.70 2.42 -4.60
CA VAL A 46 8.64 3.54 -5.55
C VAL A 46 8.38 4.83 -4.77
N ASP A 47 9.37 5.71 -4.68
CA ASP A 47 9.26 7.00 -3.97
C ASP A 47 8.71 6.89 -2.53
N GLY A 48 9.19 5.92 -1.75
CA GLY A 48 8.70 5.67 -0.39
C GLY A 48 7.41 4.83 -0.30
N ALA A 49 6.78 4.50 -1.43
CA ALA A 49 5.61 3.63 -1.49
C ALA A 49 6.02 2.15 -1.69
N PRO A 50 5.81 1.27 -0.70
CA PRO A 50 6.16 -0.14 -0.81
C PRO A 50 5.16 -0.91 -1.69
N ILE A 51 5.69 -1.74 -2.60
CA ILE A 51 4.93 -2.74 -3.35
C ILE A 51 5.10 -4.10 -2.67
N TYR A 52 4.01 -4.64 -2.14
CA TYR A 52 4.02 -5.91 -1.41
C TYR A 52 3.92 -7.12 -2.35
N SER A 53 4.60 -8.21 -1.99
CA SER A 53 4.51 -9.52 -2.66
C SER A 53 3.05 -10.00 -2.80
N ARG A 54 2.21 -9.75 -1.80
CA ARG A 54 0.77 -10.06 -1.87
C ARG A 54 0.06 -9.30 -3.00
N GLN A 55 0.32 -8.00 -3.12
CA GLN A 55 -0.28 -7.16 -4.17
C GLN A 55 0.15 -7.63 -5.56
N LEU A 56 1.43 -7.97 -5.73
CA LEU A 56 1.95 -8.55 -6.97
C LEU A 56 1.24 -9.87 -7.30
N ASN A 57 1.19 -10.80 -6.35
CA ASN A 57 0.55 -12.10 -6.52
C ASN A 57 -0.94 -11.96 -6.87
N ASP A 58 -1.67 -11.10 -6.17
CA ASP A 58 -3.08 -10.84 -6.45
C ASP A 58 -3.28 -10.29 -7.87
N ARG A 59 -2.40 -9.38 -8.33
CA ARG A 59 -2.46 -8.81 -9.67
C ARG A 59 -2.16 -9.86 -10.75
N VAL A 60 -1.15 -10.69 -10.53
CA VAL A 60 -0.81 -11.82 -11.40
C VAL A 60 -2.00 -12.78 -11.53
N GLN A 61 -2.60 -13.16 -10.40
CA GLN A 61 -3.75 -14.09 -10.38
C GLN A 61 -4.97 -13.50 -11.10
N ARG A 62 -5.28 -12.22 -10.88
CA ARG A 62 -6.36 -11.53 -11.61
C ARG A 62 -6.11 -11.52 -13.12
N MET A 63 -4.90 -11.23 -13.55
CA MET A 63 -4.55 -11.19 -14.98
C MET A 63 -4.67 -12.58 -15.62
N ARG A 64 -4.20 -13.61 -14.93
CA ARG A 64 -4.38 -15.01 -15.34
C ARG A 64 -5.85 -15.39 -15.44
N GLN A 65 -6.65 -15.01 -14.45
CA GLN A 65 -8.08 -15.29 -14.44
C GLN A 65 -8.80 -14.58 -15.58
N GLN A 66 -8.47 -13.32 -15.86
CA GLN A 66 -9.03 -12.55 -16.97
C GLN A 66 -8.74 -13.22 -18.33
N ILE A 67 -7.50 -13.63 -18.56
CA ILE A 67 -7.13 -14.30 -19.82
C ILE A 67 -7.80 -15.67 -19.92
N ARG A 68 -7.87 -16.45 -18.84
CA ARG A 68 -8.62 -17.73 -18.84
C ARG A 68 -10.11 -17.56 -19.12
N GLN A 69 -10.72 -16.45 -18.70
CA GLN A 69 -12.11 -16.15 -19.02
C GLN A 69 -12.29 -15.79 -20.50
N GLN A 70 -11.32 -15.10 -21.10
CA GLN A 70 -11.36 -14.68 -22.50
C GLN A 70 -10.97 -15.80 -23.47
N SER A 71 -10.09 -16.71 -23.04
CA SER A 71 -9.58 -17.81 -23.85
C SER A 71 -9.42 -19.07 -22.98
N PRO A 72 -10.50 -19.85 -22.80
CA PRO A 72 -10.51 -21.04 -21.93
C PRO A 72 -9.60 -22.16 -22.43
N GLU A 73 -9.26 -22.12 -23.72
CA GLU A 73 -8.44 -23.11 -24.43
C GLU A 73 -6.93 -22.96 -24.21
N ILE A 74 -6.47 -21.89 -23.56
CA ILE A 74 -5.05 -21.69 -23.24
C ILE A 74 -4.68 -22.50 -21.99
N ASP A 75 -3.69 -23.40 -22.12
CA ASP A 75 -3.14 -24.17 -20.99
C ASP A 75 -2.48 -23.24 -19.95
N GLY A 76 -2.70 -23.53 -18.66
CA GLY A 76 -2.12 -22.78 -17.54
C GLY A 76 -0.59 -22.68 -17.62
N ARG A 77 0.09 -23.71 -18.14
CA ARG A 77 1.54 -23.68 -18.35
C ARG A 77 1.99 -22.72 -19.44
N MET A 78 1.16 -22.51 -20.47
CA MET A 78 1.40 -21.47 -21.46
C MET A 78 1.14 -20.08 -20.87
N LEU A 79 0.10 -19.91 -20.04
CA LEU A 79 -0.11 -18.64 -19.33
C LEU A 79 1.09 -18.25 -18.45
N ASP A 80 1.76 -19.22 -17.83
CA ASP A 80 2.94 -18.95 -17.00
C ASP A 80 4.14 -18.41 -17.81
N SER A 81 4.27 -18.78 -19.09
CA SER A 81 5.33 -18.22 -19.96
C SER A 81 5.01 -16.82 -20.45
N PHE A 82 3.73 -16.48 -20.64
CA PHE A 82 3.29 -15.15 -21.04
C PHE A 82 3.20 -14.17 -19.86
N ILE A 83 2.80 -14.64 -18.68
CA ILE A 83 2.56 -13.81 -17.50
C ILE A 83 3.63 -14.07 -16.45
N ASN A 84 4.70 -13.28 -16.54
CA ASN A 84 5.78 -13.28 -15.57
C ASN A 84 5.52 -12.26 -14.44
N PRO A 85 5.72 -12.62 -13.16
CA PRO A 85 5.63 -11.69 -12.04
C PRO A 85 6.46 -10.41 -12.22
N GLY A 86 7.66 -10.48 -12.82
CA GLY A 86 8.50 -9.31 -13.09
C GLY A 86 7.87 -8.30 -14.06
N MET A 87 7.17 -8.79 -15.09
CA MET A 87 6.41 -7.93 -16.02
C MET A 87 5.26 -7.24 -15.29
N VAL A 88 4.54 -7.98 -14.45
CA VAL A 88 3.43 -7.42 -13.66
C VAL A 88 3.94 -6.40 -12.65
N LEU A 89 5.08 -6.68 -12.01
CA LEU A 89 5.74 -5.76 -11.09
C LEU A 89 6.12 -4.46 -11.79
N GLN A 90 6.70 -4.53 -12.99
CA GLN A 90 7.04 -3.34 -13.76
C GLN A 90 5.81 -2.52 -14.15
N GLY A 91 4.68 -3.18 -14.47
CA GLY A 91 3.40 -2.50 -14.67
C GLY A 91 2.89 -1.81 -13.40
N LEU A 92 3.05 -2.44 -12.23
CA LEU A 92 2.69 -1.81 -10.94
C LEU A 92 3.56 -0.59 -10.65
N VAL A 93 4.87 -0.70 -10.85
CA VAL A 93 5.82 0.41 -10.69
C VAL A 93 5.44 1.58 -11.59
N ASN A 94 5.18 1.33 -12.87
CA ASN A 94 4.81 2.38 -13.82
C ASN A 94 3.50 3.08 -13.44
N ASN A 95 2.50 2.33 -13.00
CA ASN A 95 1.23 2.91 -12.54
C ASN A 95 1.42 3.80 -11.31
N GLU A 96 2.30 3.40 -10.38
CA GLU A 96 2.60 4.19 -9.20
C GLU A 96 3.34 5.48 -9.58
N LEU A 97 4.35 5.39 -10.46
CA LEU A 97 5.03 6.56 -11.02
C LEU A 97 4.07 7.53 -11.71
N LEU A 98 3.14 7.01 -12.53
CA LEU A 98 2.14 7.85 -13.19
C LEU A 98 1.19 8.51 -12.19
N ALA A 99 0.78 7.79 -11.14
CA ALA A 99 -0.07 8.34 -10.09
C ALA A 99 0.66 9.42 -9.27
N LEU A 100 1.96 9.22 -9.00
CA LEU A 100 2.80 10.21 -8.32
C LEU A 100 2.94 11.47 -9.17
N GLU A 101 3.30 11.32 -10.44
CA GLU A 101 3.42 12.44 -11.37
C GLU A 101 2.09 13.18 -11.53
N ALA A 102 0.97 12.47 -11.66
CA ALA A 102 -0.34 13.08 -11.73
C ALA A 102 -0.66 13.93 -10.49
N ARG A 103 -0.34 13.44 -9.28
CA ARG A 103 -0.51 14.21 -8.05
C ARG A 103 0.41 15.43 -7.99
N GLN A 104 1.67 15.29 -8.40
CA GLN A 104 2.62 16.40 -8.47
C GLN A 104 2.16 17.48 -9.48
N ALA A 105 1.58 17.06 -10.59
CA ALA A 105 0.98 17.93 -11.61
C ALA A 105 -0.39 18.49 -11.21
N GLY A 106 -0.92 18.14 -10.03
CA GLY A 106 -2.25 18.59 -9.55
C GLY A 106 -3.42 18.00 -10.33
N LEU A 107 -3.22 16.88 -11.03
CA LEU A 107 -4.25 16.17 -11.77
C LEU A 107 -5.04 15.26 -10.83
N ALA A 108 -6.37 15.35 -10.88
CA ALA A 108 -7.28 14.48 -10.17
C ALA A 108 -8.27 13.85 -11.18
N VAL A 109 -8.62 12.58 -10.96
CA VAL A 109 -9.68 11.91 -11.73
C VAL A 109 -11.00 12.22 -11.03
N SER A 110 -11.96 12.79 -11.77
CA SER A 110 -13.34 12.90 -11.31
C SER A 110 -14.04 11.55 -11.47
N GLU A 111 -14.84 11.17 -10.48
CA GLU A 111 -15.71 9.99 -10.55
C GLU A 111 -16.82 10.13 -11.60
#